data_AF-A0A7V2XA77-F1
#
_entry.id   AF-A0A7V2XA77-F1
#
_cell.length_a   1.000
_cell.length_b   1.000
_cell.length_c   1.000
_cell.angle_alpha   90.00
_cell.angle_beta   90.00
_cell.angle_gamma   90.00
#
_symmetry.space_group_name_H-M   'P 1'
#
loop_
_entity.id
_entity.type
_entity.pdbx_description
1 polymer ?
#
loop_
_entity_poly.entity_id
_entity_poly.type
_entity_poly.pdbx_seq_one_letter_code
_entity_poly.pdbx_strand_id
1 'polypeptide(L)'
;MGEIFSYAFMQRAFLAGLGVSVTCAILGVFLVLRRDAMIGHGLAHITFAGVALGLLLYWSPIWVALGVAVLSALGMLKLKERGGFHG
;
A
#
# COMPACT_ATOMS: atom_id res chain seq x y z
N MET A 1 -2.01 -32.13 15.93
CA MET A 1 -1.31 -30.83 16.04
C MET A 1 -0.38 -30.49 14.87
N GLY A 2 -0.06 -31.43 13.94
CA GLY A 2 0.75 -31.14 12.74
C GLY A 2 -0.05 -30.79 11.47
N GLU A 3 -1.37 -31.04 11.44
CA GLU A 3 -2.18 -30.87 10.23
C GLU A 3 -2.50 -29.41 9.86
N ILE A 4 -2.40 -28.48 10.82
CA ILE A 4 -2.64 -27.05 10.58
C ILE A 4 -1.60 -26.46 9.62
N PHE A 5 -0.35 -26.96 9.65
CA PHE A 5 0.72 -26.55 8.75
C PHE A 5 0.64 -27.17 7.35
N SER A 6 -0.18 -28.21 7.16
CA SER A 6 -0.38 -28.87 5.85
C SER A 6 -1.38 -28.11 4.97
N TYR A 7 -2.20 -27.23 5.55
CA TYR A 7 -3.10 -26.39 4.76
C TYR A 7 -2.29 -25.36 3.96
N ALA A 8 -2.36 -25.46 2.63
CA ALA A 8 -1.76 -24.51 1.71
C ALA A 8 -2.18 -23.05 1.99
N PHE A 9 -3.37 -22.85 2.56
CA PHE A 9 -3.82 -21.55 3.05
C PHE A 9 -2.94 -21.01 4.20
N MET A 10 -2.62 -21.85 5.19
CA MET A 10 -1.82 -21.47 6.34
C MET A 10 -0.38 -21.12 5.95
N GLN A 11 0.23 -21.91 5.04
CA GLN A 11 1.55 -21.59 4.49
C GLN A 11 1.55 -20.27 3.72
N ARG A 12 0.57 -20.05 2.84
CA ARG A 12 0.45 -18.78 2.09
C ARG A 12 0.22 -17.59 3.00
N ALA A 13 -0.61 -17.74 4.03
CA ALA A 13 -0.87 -16.70 5.01
C ALA A 13 0.39 -16.33 5.80
N PHE A 14 1.19 -17.33 6.22
CA PHE A 14 2.47 -17.08 6.89
C PHE A 14 3.48 -16.40 5.98
N LEU A 15 3.61 -16.85 4.73
CA LEU A 15 4.54 -16.28 3.75
C LEU A 15 4.16 -14.83 3.40
N ALA A 16 2.87 -14.57 3.17
CA ALA A 16 2.36 -13.23 2.92
C ALA A 16 2.49 -12.33 4.15
N GLY A 17 2.17 -12.84 5.34
CA GLY A 17 2.29 -12.11 6.60
C GLY A 17 3.71 -11.67 6.91
N LEU A 18 4.70 -12.54 6.68
CA LEU A 18 6.12 -12.20 6.81
C LEU A 18 6.55 -11.11 5.81
N GLY A 19 6.11 -11.20 4.55
CA GLY A 19 6.40 -10.17 3.55
C GLY A 19 5.78 -8.81 3.92
N VAL A 20 4.54 -8.82 4.39
CA VAL A 20 3.80 -7.61 4.79
C VAL A 20 4.41 -6.99 6.04
N SER A 21 4.81 -7.77 7.05
CA SER A 21 5.37 -7.23 8.29
C SER A 21 6.70 -6.51 8.07
N VAL A 22 7.60 -7.07 7.25
CA VAL A 22 8.87 -6.44 6.88
C VAL A 22 8.63 -5.13 6.13
N THR A 23 7.73 -5.15 5.15
CA THR A 23 7.38 -3.95 4.38
C THR A 23 6.77 -2.88 5.27
N CYS A 24 5.87 -3.26 6.18
CA CYS A 24 5.25 -2.36 7.14
C CYS A 24 6.27 -1.74 8.10
N ALA A 25 7.24 -2.51 8.60
CA ALA A 25 8.29 -1.99 9.48
C ALA A 25 9.15 -0.92 8.78
N ILE A 26 9.56 -1.18 7.53
CA ILE A 26 10.37 -0.21 6.74
C ILE A 26 9.56 1.06 6.47
N LEU A 27 8.33 0.91 5.98
CA LEU A 27 7.45 2.06 5.68
C LEU A 27 7.13 2.85 6.95
N GLY A 28 6.87 2.19 8.07
CA GLY A 28 6.58 2.83 9.35
C GLY A 28 7.73 3.72 9.83
N VAL A 29 8.97 3.22 9.79
CA VAL A 29 10.16 4.01 10.14
C VAL A 29 10.33 5.21 9.19
N PHE A 30 10.13 5.00 7.89
CA PHE A 30 10.21 6.07 6.89
C PHE A 30 9.14 7.16 7.10
N LEU A 31 7.90 6.76 7.39
CA LEU A 31 6.79 7.70 7.64
C LEU A 31 7.04 8.55 8.90
N VAL A 32 7.55 7.94 9.97
CA VAL A 32 7.86 8.64 11.23
C VAL A 32 8.98 9.67 11.01
N LEU A 33 10.06 9.27 10.33
CA LEU A 33 11.22 10.14 10.14
C LEU A 33 10.92 11.37 9.27
N ARG A 34 10.00 11.25 8.31
CA ARG A 34 9.64 12.33 7.39
C ARG A 34 8.60 13.32 7.93
N ARG A 35 8.06 13.10 9.13
CA ARG A 35 6.87 13.78 9.70
C ARG A 35 5.65 13.81 8.77
N ASP A 36 5.65 13.03 7.70
CA ASP A 36 4.61 12.97 6.68
C ASP A 36 3.59 11.85 6.99
N ALA A 37 3.23 11.64 8.26
CA ALA A 37 2.32 10.55 8.65
C ALA A 37 0.96 10.61 7.91
N MET A 38 0.53 11.82 7.50
CA MET A 38 -0.67 12.05 6.70
C MET A 38 -0.63 11.41 5.30
N ILE A 39 0.56 11.27 4.69
CA ILE A 39 0.70 10.68 3.34
C ILE A 39 0.23 9.22 3.35
N GLY A 40 0.54 8.48 4.41
CA GLY A 40 0.11 7.08 4.57
C GLY A 40 -1.40 6.91 4.67
N HIS A 41 -2.06 7.79 5.44
CA HIS A 41 -3.52 7.76 5.59
C HIS A 41 -4.24 8.07 4.26
N GLY A 42 -3.77 9.09 3.53
CA GLY A 42 -4.31 9.43 2.21
C GLY A 42 -4.10 8.30 1.19
N LEU A 43 -2.89 7.74 1.11
CA LEU A 43 -2.59 6.63 0.21
C LEU A 43 -3.46 5.41 0.50
N ALA A 44 -3.72 5.07 1.77
CA ALA A 44 -4.56 3.93 2.11
C ALA A 44 -5.99 4.10 1.55
N HIS A 45 -6.56 5.30 1.66
CA HIS A 45 -7.91 5.58 1.15
C HIS A 45 -7.97 5.57 -0.37
N ILE A 46 -6.96 6.15 -1.04
CA ILE A 46 -6.93 6.21 -2.50
C ILE A 46 -6.66 4.82 -3.10
N THR A 47 -5.80 4.02 -2.48
CA THR A 47 -5.58 2.63 -2.91
C THR A 47 -6.87 1.80 -2.80
N PHE A 48 -7.65 1.99 -1.72
CA PHE A 48 -8.94 1.32 -1.56
C PHE A 48 -9.95 1.74 -2.62
N ALA A 49 -10.01 3.04 -2.95
CA ALA A 49 -10.81 3.56 -4.05
C ALA A 49 -10.37 2.98 -5.41
N GLY A 50 -9.07 2.80 -5.64
CA GLY A 50 -8.52 2.17 -6.84
C GLY A 50 -8.92 0.70 -6.99
N VAL A 51 -8.91 -0.07 -5.89
CA VAL A 51 -9.42 -1.45 -5.88
C VAL A 51 -10.92 -1.48 -6.21
N ALA A 52 -11.72 -0.59 -5.60
CA ALA A 52 -13.15 -0.50 -5.87
C ALA A 52 -13.45 -0.17 -7.33
N LEU A 53 -12.70 0.77 -7.93
CA LEU A 53 -12.78 1.09 -9.36
C LEU A 53 -12.38 -0.09 -10.24
N GLY A 54 -11.32 -0.82 -9.88
CA GLY A 54 -10.90 -2.03 -10.60
C GLY A 54 -11.97 -3.12 -10.58
N LEU A 55 -12.62 -3.30 -9.43
CA LEU A 55 -13.74 -4.22 -9.28
C LEU A 55 -14.94 -3.80 -10.15
N LEU A 56 -15.25 -2.49 -10.20
CA LEU A 56 -16.34 -1.93 -11.00
C LEU A 56 -16.13 -2.11 -12.51
N LEU A 57 -14.89 -1.98 -12.98
CA LEU A 57 -14.52 -2.13 -14.39
C LEU A 57 -14.47 -3.60 -14.86
N TYR A 58 -14.71 -4.58 -13.98
CA TYR A 58 -14.49 -6.02 -14.24
C TYR A 58 -13.07 -6.32 -14.77
N TRP A 59 -12.12 -5.41 -14.54
CA TRP A 59 -10.72 -5.61 -14.87
C TRP A 59 -10.05 -6.29 -13.68
N SER A 60 -8.93 -6.97 -13.92
CA SER A 60 -8.11 -7.50 -12.82
C SER A 60 -7.80 -6.39 -11.79
N PRO A 61 -8.36 -6.48 -10.57
CA PRO A 61 -8.36 -5.38 -9.61
C PRO A 61 -6.96 -5.05 -9.10
N ILE A 62 -6.04 -6.03 -9.14
CA ILE A 62 -4.62 -5.82 -8.81
C ILE A 62 -3.97 -4.77 -9.72
N TRP A 63 -4.21 -4.84 -11.03
CA TRP A 63 -3.56 -3.94 -11.99
C TRP A 63 -4.08 -2.52 -11.90
N VAL A 64 -5.40 -2.38 -11.74
CA VAL A 64 -6.04 -1.06 -11.59
C VAL A 64 -5.65 -0.43 -10.26
N ALA A 65 -5.65 -1.21 -9.16
CA ALA A 65 -5.21 -0.72 -7.86
C ALA A 65 -3.75 -0.28 -7.86
N LEU A 66 -2.87 -1.05 -8.51
CA LEU A 66 -1.45 -0.69 -8.64
C LEU A 66 -1.28 0.60 -9.45
N GLY A 67 -1.98 0.72 -10.58
CA GLY A 67 -1.93 1.92 -11.42
C GLY A 67 -2.39 3.17 -10.68
N VAL A 68 -3.52 3.09 -9.98
CA VAL A 68 -4.06 4.20 -9.17
C VAL A 68 -3.10 4.53 -8.02
N ALA A 69 -2.59 3.54 -7.29
CA ALA A 69 -1.65 3.76 -6.18
C ALA A 69 -0.36 4.46 -6.64
N VAL A 70 0.22 4.04 -7.77
CA VAL A 70 1.42 4.66 -8.34
C VAL A 70 1.12 6.09 -8.80
N LEU A 71 0.00 6.32 -9.50
CA LEU A 71 -0.41 7.66 -9.91
C LEU A 71 -0.59 8.60 -8.72
N SER A 72 -1.23 8.13 -7.65
CA SER A 72 -1.44 8.92 -6.43
C SER A 72 -0.13 9.18 -5.69
N ALA A 73 0.77 8.20 -5.59
CA ALA A 73 2.09 8.38 -4.99
C ALA A 73 2.92 9.41 -5.77
N LEU A 74 2.95 9.33 -7.10
CA LEU A 74 3.64 10.30 -7.96
C LEU A 74 3.01 11.69 -7.89
N GLY A 75 1.68 11.78 -7.89
CA GLY A 75 0.96 13.04 -7.72
C GLY A 75 1.28 13.72 -6.39
N MET A 76 1.31 12.94 -5.30
CA MET A 76 1.68 13.43 -3.97
C MET A 76 3.14 13.87 -3.90
N LEU A 77 4.06 13.11 -4.51
CA LEU A 77 5.49 13.44 -4.57
C LEU A 77 5.72 14.75 -5.34
N LYS A 78 5.07 14.88 -6.50
CA LYS A 78 5.17 16.07 -7.36
C LYS A 78 4.53 17.31 -6.70
N LEU A 79 3.45 17.13 -5.95
CA LEU A 79 2.85 18.20 -5.17
C LEU A 79 3.75 18.60 -4.00
N LYS A 80 4.42 17.64 -3.34
CA LYS A 80 5.40 17.90 -2.30
C LYS A 80 6.63 18.65 -2.85
N GLU A 81 7.10 18.33 -4.06
CA GLU A 81 8.18 19.09 -4.72
C GLU A 81 7.75 20.51 -5.12
N ARG A 82 6.51 20.68 -5.59
CA ARG A 82 5.97 22.02 -5.95
C ARG A 82 5.55 22.85 -4.74
N GLY A 83 5.27 22.19 -3.62
CA GLY A 83 5.00 22.77 -2.31
C GLY A 83 6.26 23.13 -1.52
N GLY A 84 7.42 23.21 -2.18
CA GLY A 84 8.58 23.98 -1.72
C GLY A 84 8.23 25.47 -1.62
N PHE A 85 7.31 25.79 -0.70
CA PHE A 85 7.24 27.10 -0.09
C PHE A 85 8.54 27.26 0.67
N HIS A 86 9.37 28.17 0.14
CA HIS A 86 10.29 28.94 0.97
C HIS A 86 9.56 29.36 2.24
N GLY A 87 10.02 28.83 3.36
CA GLY A 87 9.66 29.21 4.71
C GLY A 87 10.73 28.68 5.64
#